data_AF-A0A455U3S2-F1
#
_entry.id   AF-A0A455U3S2-F1
#
_cell.length_a   1.000
_cell.length_b   1.000
_cell.length_c   1.000
_cell.angle_alpha   90.00
_cell.angle_beta   90.00
_cell.angle_gamma   90.00
#
_symmetry.space_group_name_H-M   'P 1'
#
loop_
_entity.id
_entity.type
_entity.pdbx_description
1 polymer ?
#
loop_
_entity_poly.entity_id
_entity_poly.type
_entity_poly.pdbx_seq_one_letter_code
_entity_poly.pdbx_strand_id
1 'polypeptide(L)'
;MGDIRGRGLFRGIELVADREHKTPFDPARKIHAKVKRQAMARGLISYPMGGTIDGIYGDHILLAPPYTIEPAEIDLLIERITQAIDAAIAE
;
A
#
# COMPACT_ATOMS: atom_id res chain seq x y z
N MET A 1 -2.64 -6.99 -6.73
CA MET A 1 -2.05 -5.69 -7.13
C MET A 1 -2.69 -5.18 -8.41
N GLY A 2 -3.35 -4.02 -8.35
CA GLY A 2 -4.14 -3.47 -9.46
C GLY A 2 -3.36 -2.49 -10.32
N ASP A 3 -2.63 -1.57 -9.68
CA ASP A 3 -1.81 -0.57 -10.35
C ASP A 3 -0.72 -0.01 -9.41
N ILE A 4 0.41 0.42 -9.97
CA ILE A 4 1.47 1.16 -9.26
C ILE A 4 1.77 2.40 -10.09
N ARG A 5 1.48 3.58 -9.52
CA ARG A 5 1.55 4.86 -10.25
C ARG A 5 2.15 5.98 -9.41
N GLY A 6 2.41 7.11 -10.06
CA GLY A 6 2.99 8.30 -9.42
C GLY A 6 4.26 8.77 -10.11
N ARG A 7 4.99 9.70 -9.48
CA ARG A 7 6.17 10.33 -10.07
C ARG A 7 7.23 10.59 -9.00
N GLY A 8 8.50 10.36 -9.35
CA GLY A 8 9.62 10.52 -8.42
C GLY A 8 9.46 9.67 -7.16
N LEU A 9 9.57 10.32 -6.01
CA LEU A 9 9.43 9.71 -4.68
C LEU A 9 8.00 9.76 -4.13
N PHE A 10 6.99 10.02 -4.96
CA PHE A 10 5.58 9.96 -4.58
C PHE A 10 4.89 8.85 -5.36
N ARG A 11 4.70 7.69 -4.71
CA ARG A 11 4.23 6.46 -5.35
C ARG A 11 2.98 5.91 -4.68
N GLY A 12 1.94 5.71 -5.47
CA GLY A 12 0.68 5.08 -5.06
C GLY A 12 0.62 3.62 -5.52
N ILE A 13 0.10 2.77 -4.65
CA ILE A 13 -0.05 1.33 -4.83
C ILE A 13 -1.53 1.01 -4.64
N GLU A 14 -2.19 0.50 -5.69
CA GLU A 14 -3.61 0.12 -5.69
C GLU A 14 -3.80 -1.36 -5.37
N LEU A 15 -4.45 -1.66 -4.25
CA LEU A 15 -4.71 -3.01 -3.79
C LEU A 15 -6.08 -3.48 -4.29
N VAL A 16 -6.09 -4.62 -4.99
CA VAL A 16 -7.28 -5.26 -5.57
C VAL A 16 -7.24 -6.75 -5.27
N ALA A 17 -8.42 -7.35 -5.13
CA ALA A 17 -8.61 -8.78 -4.90
C ALA A 17 -8.31 -9.61 -6.15
N ASP A 18 -8.69 -9.09 -7.33
CA ASP A 18 -8.42 -9.70 -8.62
C ASP A 18 -7.63 -8.72 -9.51
N ARG A 19 -6.49 -9.19 -10.02
CA ARG A 19 -5.59 -8.39 -10.86
C ARG A 19 -6.09 -8.28 -12.31
N GLU A 20 -6.75 -9.31 -12.83
CA GLU A 20 -7.22 -9.34 -14.22
C GLU A 20 -8.39 -8.38 -14.41
N HIS A 21 -9.38 -8.46 -13.52
CA HIS A 21 -10.59 -7.64 -13.57
C HIS A 21 -10.48 -6.34 -12.76
N LYS A 22 -9.36 -6.13 -12.06
CA LYS A 22 -9.15 -5.01 -11.11
C LYS A 22 -10.24 -4.91 -10.04
N THR A 23 -10.81 -6.03 -9.63
CA THR A 23 -11.89 -6.07 -8.65
C THR A 23 -11.38 -5.65 -7.27
N PRO A 24 -11.93 -4.60 -6.64
CA PRO A 24 -11.48 -4.14 -5.34
C PRO A 24 -11.75 -5.19 -4.26
N PHE A 25 -11.05 -5.10 -3.14
CA PHE A 25 -11.40 -5.88 -1.95
C PHE A 25 -12.74 -5.41 -1.36
N ASP A 26 -13.39 -6.29 -0.60
CA ASP A 26 -14.53 -5.92 0.23
C ASP A 26 -14.12 -4.82 1.24
N PRO A 27 -14.79 -3.65 1.26
CA PRO A 27 -14.50 -2.56 2.18
C PRO A 27 -14.48 -2.97 3.66
N ALA A 28 -15.25 -3.99 4.05
CA ALA A 28 -15.27 -4.53 5.40
C ALA A 28 -13.91 -5.11 5.83
N ARG A 29 -13.09 -5.59 4.88
CA ARG A 29 -11.74 -6.11 5.16
C ARG A 29 -10.73 -5.02 5.52
N LYS A 30 -11.00 -3.76 5.14
CA LYS A 30 -10.16 -2.58 5.40
C LYS A 30 -8.67 -2.85 5.13
N ILE A 31 -8.35 -3.36 3.94
CA ILE A 31 -6.99 -3.83 3.60
C ILE A 31 -5.96 -2.71 3.78
N HIS A 32 -6.25 -1.48 3.34
CA HIS A 32 -5.37 -0.33 3.55
C HIS A 32 -4.96 -0.13 5.02
N ALA A 33 -5.91 -0.31 5.96
CA ALA A 33 -5.67 -0.15 7.39
C ALA A 33 -4.83 -1.29 7.96
N LYS A 34 -5.08 -2.54 7.52
CA LYS A 34 -4.27 -3.70 7.88
C LYS A 34 -2.83 -3.54 7.40
N VAL A 35 -2.62 -3.09 6.16
CA VAL A 35 -1.28 -2.82 5.62
C VAL A 35 -0.56 -1.74 6.43
N LYS A 36 -1.23 -0.63 6.79
CA LYS A 36 -0.63 0.38 7.68
C LYS A 36 -0.18 -0.24 9.00
N ARG A 37 -1.03 -1.04 9.64
CA ARG A 37 -0.68 -1.70 10.92
C ARG A 37 0.54 -2.60 10.78
N GLN A 38 0.57 -3.42 9.74
CA GLN A 38 1.68 -4.35 9.47
C GLN A 38 2.98 -3.60 9.08
N ALA A 39 2.88 -2.51 8.32
CA ALA A 39 4.01 -1.66 7.97
C ALA A 39 4.58 -0.96 9.21
N MET A 40 3.71 -0.39 10.07
CA MET A 40 4.13 0.25 11.32
C MET A 40 4.84 -0.73 12.25
N ALA A 41 4.35 -1.97 12.36
CA ALA A 41 5.01 -3.03 13.14
C ALA A 41 6.41 -3.39 12.61
N ARG A 42 6.70 -3.09 11.33
CA ARG A 42 8.00 -3.27 10.68
C ARG A 42 8.83 -1.98 10.61
N GLY A 43 8.42 -0.93 11.32
CA GLY A 43 9.13 0.35 11.33
C GLY A 43 8.97 1.18 10.05
N LEU A 44 7.91 0.95 9.28
CA LEU A 44 7.58 1.73 8.09
C LEU A 44 6.27 2.52 8.29
N ILE A 45 6.34 3.83 8.12
CA ILE A 45 5.15 4.69 8.05
C ILE A 45 4.73 4.82 6.59
N SER A 46 3.44 4.65 6.32
CA SER A 46 2.83 4.86 5.00
C SER A 46 1.51 5.63 5.13
N TYR A 47 1.03 6.17 4.01
CA TYR A 47 -0.24 6.87 3.93
C TYR A 47 -1.31 5.94 3.35
N PRO A 48 -2.10 5.23 4.18
CA PRO A 48 -3.17 4.39 3.67
C PRO A 48 -4.41 5.22 3.36
N MET A 49 -5.19 4.77 2.37
CA MET A 49 -6.47 5.37 2.05
C MET A 49 -7.46 4.28 1.60
N GLY A 50 -8.66 4.28 2.18
CA GLY A 50 -9.79 3.47 1.72
C GLY A 50 -10.84 4.34 1.02
N GLY A 51 -11.75 3.72 0.26
CA GLY A 51 -12.83 4.44 -0.43
C GLY A 51 -12.31 5.30 -1.60
N THR A 52 -11.18 4.93 -2.18
CA THR A 52 -10.47 5.73 -3.20
C THR A 52 -11.13 5.72 -4.57
N ILE A 53 -12.11 4.83 -4.82
CA ILE A 53 -12.85 4.77 -6.08
C ILE A 53 -14.06 5.70 -6.02
N ASP A 54 -14.89 5.56 -4.99
CA ASP A 54 -16.22 6.20 -4.89
C ASP A 54 -16.60 6.61 -3.46
N GLY A 55 -15.65 6.62 -2.53
CA GLY A 55 -15.88 6.85 -1.09
C GLY A 55 -16.19 5.58 -0.29
N ILE A 56 -16.39 4.44 -0.95
CA ILE A 56 -16.70 3.15 -0.31
C ILE A 56 -15.64 2.12 -0.67
N TYR A 57 -15.41 1.90 -1.97
CA TYR A 57 -14.50 0.90 -2.49
C TYR A 57 -13.11 1.43 -2.80
N GLY A 58 -12.16 0.51 -2.80
CA GLY A 58 -10.77 0.76 -3.17
C GLY A 58 -9.86 0.95 -1.96
N ASP A 59 -8.68 0.38 -2.07
CA ASP A 59 -7.64 0.43 -1.06
C ASP A 59 -6.34 0.89 -1.73
N HIS A 60 -5.75 1.96 -1.22
CA HIS A 60 -4.47 2.48 -1.69
C HIS A 60 -3.48 2.63 -0.55
N ILE A 61 -2.21 2.46 -0.89
CA ILE A 61 -1.08 2.86 -0.06
C ILE A 61 -0.24 3.86 -0.84
N LEU A 62 0.07 4.97 -0.19
CA LEU A 62 0.95 5.99 -0.75
C LEU A 62 2.27 6.01 0.04
N LEU A 63 3.36 6.02 -0.72
CA LEU A 63 4.74 6.10 -0.26
C LEU A 63 5.31 7.46 -0.69
N ALA A 64 5.78 8.22 0.29
CA ALA A 64 6.36 9.53 0.10
C ALA A 64 7.57 9.72 1.03
N PRO A 65 8.68 8.97 0.82
CA PRO A 65 9.89 9.15 1.61
C PRO A 65 10.49 10.56 1.45
N PRO A 66 11.36 10.98 2.39
CA PRO A 66 12.07 12.25 2.27
C PRO A 66 12.97 12.26 1.03
N TYR A 67 13.26 13.46 0.52
CA TYR A 67 14.17 13.62 -0.64
C TYR A 67 15.63 13.30 -0.34
N THR A 68 15.99 13.18 0.93
CA THR A 68 17.31 12.74 1.39
C THR A 68 17.44 11.22 1.46
N ILE A 69 16.42 10.45 1.04
CA ILE A 69 16.46 8.99 1.08
C ILE A 69 17.59 8.43 0.21
N GLU A 70 18.33 7.48 0.76
CA GLU A 70 19.43 6.80 0.07
C GLU A 70 18.96 5.52 -0.64
N PRO A 71 19.67 5.02 -1.67
CA PRO A 71 19.28 3.81 -2.40
C PRO A 71 19.03 2.59 -1.50
N ALA A 72 19.87 2.37 -0.48
CA ALA A 72 19.70 1.24 0.45
C ALA A 72 18.43 1.37 1.32
N GLU A 73 18.01 2.61 1.63
CA GLU A 73 16.77 2.86 2.37
C GLU A 73 15.54 2.64 1.47
N ILE A 74 15.66 2.86 0.16
CA ILE A 74 14.62 2.51 -0.81
C ILE A 74 14.42 1.00 -0.85
N ASP A 75 15.49 0.21 -0.89
CA ASP A 75 15.41 -1.25 -0.85
C ASP A 75 14.72 -1.73 0.43
N LEU A 76 15.11 -1.17 1.57
CA LEU A 76 14.50 -1.47 2.87
C LEU A 76 13.01 -1.06 2.94
N LEU A 77 12.65 0.06 2.33
CA LEU A 77 11.26 0.50 2.21
C LEU A 77 10.45 -0.49 1.38
N ILE A 78 10.97 -0.93 0.23
CA ILE A 78 10.31 -1.90 -0.65
C ILE A 78 10.15 -3.26 0.05
N GLU A 79 11.17 -3.72 0.76
CA GLU A 79 11.11 -4.96 1.53
C GLU A 79 9.98 -4.91 2.56
N ARG A 80 9.95 -3.86 3.39
CA ARG A 80 8.98 -3.71 4.49
C ARG A 80 7.56 -3.58 3.97
N ILE A 81 7.33 -2.79 2.92
CA ILE A 81 5.97 -2.61 2.39
C ILE A 81 5.46 -3.90 1.74
N THR A 82 6.32 -4.65 1.05
CA THR A 82 5.94 -5.93 0.43
C THR A 82 5.52 -6.94 1.51
N GLN A 83 6.33 -7.12 2.54
CA GLN A 83 5.99 -8.01 3.67
C GLN A 83 4.72 -7.56 4.40
N ALA A 84 4.49 -6.25 4.52
CA ALA A 84 3.29 -5.73 5.16
C ALA A 84 2.02 -5.99 4.33
N ILE A 85 2.11 -5.88 3.00
CA ILE A 85 1.01 -6.19 2.08
C ILE A 85 0.67 -7.68 2.14
N ASP A 86 1.69 -8.56 2.05
CA ASP A 86 1.48 -10.01 2.09
C ASP A 86 0.82 -10.45 3.40
N ALA A 87 1.31 -9.95 4.53
CA ALA A 87 0.73 -10.23 5.84
C ALA A 87 -0.72 -9.73 5.96
N ALA A 88 -1.01 -8.52 5.49
CA ALA A 88 -2.35 -7.94 5.57
C ALA A 88 -3.39 -8.68 4.71
N ILE A 89 -2.96 -9.26 3.58
CA ILE A 89 -3.84 -10.03 2.69
C ILE A 89 -4.13 -11.42 3.25
N ALA A 90 -3.16 -12.02 3.96
CA ALA A 90 -3.28 -13.35 4.57
C ALA A 90 -4.14 -13.36 5.86
N GLU A 91 -4.38 -12.21 6.48
CA GLU A 91 -5.32 -12.03 7.60
C GLU A 91 -6.79 -12.05 7.19
#